data_AF-D6QZZ2-F1
#
_entry.id   AF-D6QZZ2-F1
#
_cell.length_a   1.000
_cell.length_b   1.000
_cell.length_c   1.000
_cell.angle_alpha   90.00
_cell.angle_beta   90.00
_cell.angle_gamma   90.00
#
_symmetry.space_group_name_H-M   'P 1'
#
loop_
_entity.id
_entity.type
_entity.pdbx_description
1 polymer ?
#
loop_
_entity_poly.entity_id
_entity_poly.type
_entity_poly.pdbx_seq_one_letter_code
_entity_poly.pdbx_strand_id
1 'polypeptide(L)'
;GICGDNHATCSVYAQNMAYGVRPPALAEWILNLGEAAEYMFDHNLYQENLVGVDYCEKMVRETNPGVLTLAERTEAPHAADHGYKTIADIMRSLNPLEGEFYREALQISRLTREMFCLMEGRHVHPSTLYPGGVGTVATVQLFTDYLTRLMRYVEFMKRVVPMHDDLFDFFYEALPGYEEVGRRRVLLGCWGAFQDPDHCDFTYQNMSSWGREMFVTPGVIVDGRLVTSDLVDINLGIRILLGSSYYDDWQNQEPFVTHDPLGNPVDMRHPWNQHTIPHPQKRDFTDKYSWVMSPRWFDGKDMLALDTGGGPIARLWSTALSGKVDIGYVRATGHSVEINLPKSTTMPEKSFEWKIPEHNGQPLSNALERNRARTYFQAYAAACALYFVEKGLAEVRAGRTQTWSPFTVPDEAISCGFTEAVRGVLSHHMVIKNGKIANYHPYPPTPWNASVRDVNGVPGPYEDAVQ
;
A
#
# COMPACT_ATOMS: atom_id res chain seq x y z
N GLY A 1 -11.35 -2.12 10.05
CA GLY A 1 -10.70 -1.45 11.20
C GLY A 1 -9.25 -1.85 11.38
N ILE A 2 -8.50 -2.04 10.29
CA ILE A 2 -7.03 -2.18 10.34
C ILE A 2 -6.35 -1.09 9.49
N CYS A 3 -6.99 -0.66 8.39
CA CYS A 3 -6.55 0.41 7.48
C CYS A 3 -7.60 1.54 7.37
N GLY A 4 -8.18 1.95 8.50
CA GLY A 4 -9.24 2.97 8.54
C GLY A 4 -8.74 4.38 8.24
N ASP A 5 -7.50 4.65 8.62
CA ASP A 5 -6.71 5.86 8.38
C ASP A 5 -6.45 6.08 6.88
N ASN A 6 -5.99 5.07 6.12
CA ASN A 6 -5.80 5.24 4.67
C ASN A 6 -7.08 5.72 3.96
N HIS A 7 -8.25 5.22 4.39
CA HIS A 7 -9.54 5.69 3.90
C HIS A 7 -9.86 7.12 4.34
N ALA A 8 -9.51 7.52 5.56
CA ALA A 8 -9.65 8.88 6.03
C ALA A 8 -8.75 9.84 5.23
N THR A 9 -7.50 9.48 5.01
CA THR A 9 -6.52 10.20 4.20
C THR A 9 -6.98 10.34 2.74
N CYS A 10 -7.36 9.23 2.09
CA CYS A 10 -7.86 9.26 0.72
C CYS A 10 -9.14 10.12 0.59
N SER A 11 -10.01 10.06 1.60
CA SER A 11 -11.19 10.92 1.69
C SER A 11 -10.82 12.39 1.84
N VAL A 12 -9.81 12.73 2.65
CA VAL A 12 -9.29 14.11 2.76
C VAL A 12 -8.74 14.58 1.42
N TYR A 13 -8.01 13.75 0.68
CA TYR A 13 -7.51 14.10 -0.65
C TYR A 13 -8.63 14.37 -1.66
N ALA A 14 -9.67 13.53 -1.68
CA ALA A 14 -10.86 13.76 -2.50
C ALA A 14 -11.58 15.07 -2.13
N GLN A 15 -11.65 15.38 -0.84
CA GLN A 15 -12.27 16.59 -0.33
C GLN A 15 -11.43 17.84 -0.64
N ASN A 16 -10.10 17.78 -0.50
CA ASN A 16 -9.20 18.88 -0.85
C ASN A 16 -9.38 19.30 -2.32
N MET A 17 -9.47 18.32 -3.22
CA MET A 17 -9.77 18.55 -4.63
C MET A 17 -11.15 19.18 -4.85
N ALA A 18 -12.20 18.65 -4.21
CA ALA A 18 -13.56 19.19 -4.36
C ALA A 18 -13.66 20.63 -3.85
N TYR A 19 -13.00 20.94 -2.72
CA TYR A 19 -13.12 22.24 -2.06
C TYR A 19 -12.12 23.27 -2.59
N GLY A 20 -11.23 22.87 -3.51
CA GLY A 20 -10.18 23.72 -4.04
C GLY A 20 -9.20 24.21 -2.96
N VAL A 21 -8.94 23.37 -1.94
CA VAL A 21 -8.11 23.74 -0.79
C VAL A 21 -6.81 22.94 -0.79
N ARG A 22 -5.70 23.69 -0.70
CA ARG A 22 -4.38 23.13 -0.45
C ARG A 22 -4.05 23.26 1.04
N PRO A 23 -3.78 22.15 1.75
CA PRO A 23 -3.33 22.20 3.13
C PRO A 23 -1.92 22.81 3.23
N PRO A 24 -1.52 23.35 4.41
CA PRO A 24 -0.14 23.79 4.61
C PRO A 24 0.85 22.64 4.45
N ALA A 25 2.07 22.91 3.96
CA ALA A 25 3.08 21.88 3.73
C ALA A 25 3.39 21.03 4.97
N LEU A 26 3.44 21.67 6.14
CA LEU A 26 3.62 20.99 7.42
C LEU A 26 2.52 19.97 7.72
N ALA A 27 1.27 20.23 7.32
CA ALA A 27 0.17 19.29 7.51
C ALA A 27 0.37 18.02 6.68
N GLU A 28 0.83 18.15 5.43
CA GLU A 28 1.15 17.01 4.58
C GLU A 28 2.36 16.22 5.11
N TRP A 29 3.39 16.89 5.65
CA TRP A 29 4.49 16.17 6.30
C TRP A 29 4.03 15.37 7.52
N ILE A 30 3.11 15.92 8.33
CA ILE A 30 2.51 15.21 9.46
C ILE A 30 1.68 14.02 8.97
N LEU A 31 0.86 14.20 7.94
CA LEU A 31 0.03 13.14 7.36
C LEU A 31 0.92 12.03 6.77
N ASN A 32 1.97 12.37 6.01
CA ASN A 32 2.94 11.41 5.49
C ASN A 32 3.63 10.61 6.61
N LEU A 33 3.96 11.25 7.74
CA LEU A 33 4.50 10.56 8.93
C LEU A 33 3.48 9.62 9.58
N GLY A 34 2.20 9.99 9.60
CA GLY A 34 1.11 9.15 10.05
C GLY A 34 0.96 7.89 9.18
N GLU A 35 0.78 8.06 7.88
CA GLU A 35 0.62 6.96 6.93
C GLU A 35 1.89 6.09 6.84
N ALA A 36 3.09 6.66 7.00
CA ALA A 36 4.32 5.87 7.09
C ALA A 36 4.33 4.98 8.34
N ALA A 37 3.87 5.51 9.47
CA ALA A 37 3.72 4.72 10.70
C ALA A 37 2.66 3.63 10.58
N GLU A 38 1.58 3.89 9.83
CA GLU A 38 0.60 2.85 9.48
C GLU A 38 1.26 1.72 8.68
N TYR A 39 2.04 2.02 7.62
CA TYR A 39 2.75 0.97 6.88
C TYR A 39 3.70 0.17 7.79
N MET A 40 4.47 0.85 8.63
CA MET A 40 5.38 0.19 9.59
C MET A 40 4.61 -0.69 10.58
N PHE A 41 3.41 -0.27 11.00
CA PHE A 41 2.55 -1.04 11.89
C PHE A 41 1.91 -2.26 11.22
N ASP A 42 1.12 -2.05 10.16
CA ASP A 42 0.32 -3.12 9.55
C ASP A 42 1.23 -4.18 8.95
N HIS A 43 2.28 -3.79 8.22
CA HIS A 43 3.20 -4.76 7.62
C HIS A 43 3.92 -5.60 8.66
N ASN A 44 4.42 -5.00 9.75
CA ASN A 44 5.04 -5.75 10.85
C ASN A 44 4.05 -6.75 11.47
N LEU A 45 2.86 -6.28 11.84
CA LEU A 45 1.87 -7.14 12.51
C LEU A 45 1.38 -8.26 11.58
N TYR A 46 1.06 -7.91 10.34
CA TYR A 46 0.54 -8.85 9.35
C TYR A 46 1.60 -9.87 8.94
N GLN A 47 2.82 -9.42 8.66
CA GLN A 47 3.90 -10.30 8.23
C GLN A 47 4.34 -11.24 9.34
N GLU A 48 4.51 -10.77 10.58
CA GLU A 48 5.11 -11.60 11.64
C GLU A 48 4.09 -12.37 12.47
N ASN A 49 2.83 -11.91 12.55
CA ASN A 49 1.82 -12.51 13.42
C ASN A 49 0.65 -13.16 12.67
N LEU A 50 0.55 -12.97 11.35
CA LEU A 50 -0.46 -13.65 10.52
C LEU A 50 0.20 -14.50 9.44
N VAL A 51 0.93 -13.89 8.50
CA VAL A 51 1.59 -14.60 7.39
C VAL A 51 2.73 -15.49 7.88
N GLY A 52 3.57 -14.99 8.77
CA GLY A 52 4.75 -15.71 9.29
C GLY A 52 4.39 -16.99 10.03
N VAL A 53 3.14 -17.15 10.49
CA VAL A 53 2.65 -18.38 11.10
C VAL A 53 2.59 -19.53 10.08
N ASP A 54 2.35 -19.23 8.81
CA ASP A 54 2.40 -20.25 7.74
C ASP A 54 3.83 -20.82 7.57
N TYR A 55 4.84 -20.09 8.03
CA TYR A 55 6.26 -20.44 7.97
C TYR A 55 6.84 -20.82 9.34
N CYS A 56 6.01 -20.90 10.39
CA CYS A 56 6.49 -21.26 11.72
C CYS A 56 6.80 -22.75 11.82
N GLU A 57 7.65 -23.12 12.79
CA GLU A 57 8.08 -24.50 13.00
C GLU A 57 6.88 -25.45 13.14
N LYS A 58 5.84 -25.07 13.91
CA LYS A 58 4.65 -25.92 14.11
C LYS A 58 3.93 -26.20 12.79
N MET A 59 3.67 -25.18 11.98
CA MET A 59 2.98 -25.32 10.70
C MET A 59 3.81 -26.15 9.70
N VAL A 60 5.10 -25.83 9.58
CA VAL A 60 6.01 -26.55 8.67
C VAL A 60 6.17 -28.00 9.10
N ARG A 61 6.22 -28.29 10.41
CA ARG A 61 6.27 -29.67 10.93
C ARG A 61 5.02 -30.47 10.55
N GLU A 62 3.84 -29.86 10.66
CA GLU A 62 2.56 -30.52 10.38
C GLU A 62 2.35 -30.79 8.89
N THR A 63 2.85 -29.90 8.03
CA THR A 63 2.59 -29.95 6.59
C THR A 63 3.75 -30.53 5.78
N ASN A 64 5.00 -30.20 6.14
CA ASN A 64 6.22 -30.55 5.42
C ASN A 64 7.38 -30.93 6.37
N PRO A 65 7.29 -32.03 7.13
CA PRO A 65 8.31 -32.41 8.12
C PRO A 65 9.75 -32.54 7.57
N GLY A 66 9.89 -32.92 6.30
CA GLY A 66 11.18 -33.00 5.61
C GLY A 66 11.83 -31.62 5.42
N VAL A 67 11.04 -30.59 5.14
CA VAL A 67 11.51 -29.19 5.04
C VAL A 67 12.03 -28.71 6.38
N LEU A 68 11.33 -29.01 7.48
CA LEU A 68 11.84 -28.66 8.82
C LEU A 68 13.16 -29.38 9.14
N THR A 69 13.29 -30.66 8.79
CA THR A 69 14.55 -31.41 9.00
C THR A 69 15.71 -30.80 8.22
N LEU A 70 15.46 -30.29 7.01
CA LEU A 70 16.45 -29.56 6.25
C LEU A 70 16.80 -28.22 6.93
N ALA A 71 15.78 -27.46 7.33
CA ALA A 71 15.95 -26.18 8.02
C ALA A 71 16.79 -26.29 9.31
N GLU A 72 16.73 -27.41 10.03
CA GLU A 72 17.54 -27.69 11.23
C GLU A 72 19.04 -27.81 10.95
N ARG A 73 19.41 -28.07 9.69
CA ARG A 73 20.81 -28.27 9.25
C ARG A 73 21.30 -27.16 8.33
N THR A 74 20.41 -26.29 7.86
CA THR A 74 20.75 -25.14 7.02
C THR A 74 21.10 -23.95 7.90
N GLU A 75 22.36 -23.51 7.83
CA GLU A 75 22.80 -22.26 8.45
C GLU A 75 22.19 -21.05 7.73
N ALA A 76 21.79 -20.03 8.49
CA ALA A 76 21.21 -18.81 7.93
C ALA A 76 22.33 -17.91 7.36
N PRO A 77 22.32 -17.57 6.05
CA PRO A 77 23.36 -16.75 5.42
C PRO A 77 23.69 -15.45 6.16
N HIS A 78 22.68 -14.81 6.75
CA HIS A 78 22.79 -13.55 7.45
C HIS A 78 22.68 -13.71 8.98
N ALA A 79 23.03 -14.87 9.54
CA ALA A 79 22.98 -15.15 10.98
C ALA A 79 23.66 -14.06 11.85
N ALA A 80 24.71 -13.40 11.36
CA ALA A 80 25.40 -12.32 12.05
C ALA A 80 24.55 -11.04 12.18
N ASP A 81 23.63 -10.79 11.25
CA ASP A 81 22.72 -9.66 11.30
C ASP A 81 21.59 -9.90 12.29
N HIS A 82 20.95 -11.07 12.24
CA HIS A 82 19.70 -11.33 12.98
C HIS A 82 19.80 -12.23 14.20
N GLY A 83 20.91 -12.95 14.37
CA GLY A 83 21.19 -13.75 15.56
C GLY A 83 20.61 -15.17 15.55
N TYR A 84 19.96 -15.58 14.46
CA TYR A 84 19.46 -16.96 14.29
C TYR A 84 20.50 -17.77 13.52
N LYS A 85 20.99 -18.87 14.11
CA LYS A 85 22.05 -19.67 13.51
C LYS A 85 21.54 -20.49 12.32
N THR A 86 20.37 -21.09 12.46
CA THR A 86 19.75 -21.94 11.43
C THR A 86 18.41 -21.40 10.99
N ILE A 87 17.95 -21.82 9.81
CA ILE A 87 16.61 -21.46 9.33
C ILE A 87 15.51 -21.97 10.28
N ALA A 88 15.70 -23.15 10.88
CA ALA A 88 14.76 -23.66 11.88
C ALA A 88 14.66 -22.76 13.12
N ASP A 89 15.72 -22.04 13.50
CA ASP A 89 15.65 -21.08 14.62
C ASP A 89 14.75 -19.89 14.26
N ILE A 90 14.78 -19.42 13.01
CA ILE A 90 13.84 -18.42 12.50
C ILE A 90 12.41 -18.97 12.57
N MET A 91 12.17 -20.18 12.05
CA MET A 91 10.83 -20.81 12.08
C MET A 91 10.30 -20.98 13.51
N ARG A 92 11.14 -21.34 14.48
CA ARG A 92 10.78 -21.45 15.90
C ARG A 92 10.42 -20.10 16.50
N SER A 93 11.14 -19.05 16.12
CA SER A 93 10.90 -17.67 16.59
C SER A 93 9.54 -17.12 16.14
N LEU A 94 8.97 -17.68 15.07
CA LEU A 94 7.66 -17.34 14.50
C LEU A 94 6.48 -18.11 15.11
N ASN A 95 6.74 -19.09 16.00
CA ASN A 95 5.66 -19.87 16.62
C ASN A 95 4.68 -18.95 17.38
N PRO A 96 3.35 -19.10 17.18
CA PRO A 96 2.36 -18.23 17.81
C PRO A 96 2.48 -18.20 19.33
N LEU A 97 2.54 -16.98 19.90
CA LEU A 97 2.60 -16.66 21.33
C LEU A 97 3.85 -17.17 22.11
N GLU A 98 4.56 -18.18 21.60
CA GLU A 98 5.73 -18.79 22.24
C GLU A 98 7.04 -18.26 21.65
N GLY A 99 7.05 -18.08 20.33
CA GLY A 99 8.20 -17.59 19.58
C GLY A 99 8.64 -16.20 20.07
N GLU A 100 9.95 -16.01 20.16
CA GLU A 100 10.53 -14.72 20.56
C GLU A 100 10.16 -13.62 19.57
N PHE A 101 10.43 -13.83 18.29
CA PHE A 101 10.21 -12.82 17.25
C PHE A 101 8.72 -12.52 17.05
N TYR A 102 7.84 -13.53 17.14
CA TYR A 102 6.39 -13.33 17.18
C TYR A 102 5.98 -12.34 18.29
N ARG A 103 6.52 -12.47 19.50
CA ARG A 103 6.21 -11.57 20.63
C ARG A 103 6.88 -10.22 20.52
N GLU A 104 8.09 -10.15 19.98
CA GLU A 104 8.80 -8.91 19.69
C GLU A 104 8.00 -8.06 18.69
N ALA A 105 7.55 -8.66 17.58
CA ALA A 105 6.72 -7.99 16.58
C ALA A 105 5.42 -7.44 17.18
N LEU A 106 4.80 -8.12 18.15
CA LEU A 106 3.66 -7.57 18.89
C LEU A 106 4.01 -6.29 19.66
N GLN A 107 5.20 -6.19 20.27
CA GLN A 107 5.65 -4.96 20.94
C GLN A 107 5.99 -3.87 19.93
N ILE A 108 6.65 -4.22 18.82
CA ILE A 108 6.92 -3.28 17.73
C ILE A 108 5.61 -2.70 17.18
N SER A 109 4.56 -3.52 17.03
CA SER A 109 3.24 -3.04 16.59
C SER A 109 2.64 -1.99 17.53
N ARG A 110 2.96 -2.01 18.83
CA ARG A 110 2.50 -0.98 19.79
C ARG A 110 3.29 0.30 19.61
N LEU A 111 4.61 0.17 19.51
CA LEU A 111 5.53 1.29 19.25
C LEU A 111 5.14 2.06 17.99
N THR A 112 4.90 1.35 16.88
CA THR A 112 4.53 1.98 15.60
C THR A 112 3.14 2.60 15.63
N ARG A 113 2.18 2.04 16.38
CA ARG A 113 0.90 2.71 16.64
C ARG A 113 1.02 3.96 17.50
N GLU A 114 1.94 4.00 18.46
CA GLU A 114 2.23 5.24 19.19
C GLU A 114 2.76 6.31 18.24
N MET A 115 3.64 5.95 17.30
CA MET A 115 4.11 6.87 16.25
C MET A 115 2.96 7.40 15.40
N PHE A 116 2.05 6.53 14.98
CA PHE A 116 0.83 6.92 14.27
C PHE A 116 -0.02 7.89 15.10
N CYS A 117 -0.30 7.57 16.37
CA CYS A 117 -1.14 8.39 17.24
C CYS A 117 -0.54 9.78 17.51
N LEU A 118 0.79 9.94 17.49
CA LEU A 118 1.42 11.25 17.56
C LEU A 118 0.99 12.15 16.39
N MET A 119 0.85 11.59 15.19
CA MET A 119 0.54 12.34 13.97
C MET A 119 -0.97 12.47 13.73
N GLU A 120 -1.74 11.43 14.01
CA GLU A 120 -3.17 11.35 13.64
C GLU A 120 -4.14 11.22 14.83
N GLY A 121 -3.61 11.29 16.05
CA GLY A 121 -4.35 11.34 17.31
C GLY A 121 -4.69 9.97 17.91
N ARG A 122 -5.27 9.05 17.13
CA ARG A 122 -5.62 7.69 17.61
C ARG A 122 -5.74 6.68 16.48
N HIS A 123 -5.34 5.44 16.73
CA HIS A 123 -5.41 4.33 15.77
C HIS A 123 -6.66 3.45 16.01
N VAL A 124 -7.33 2.91 15.00
CA VAL A 124 -7.15 3.04 13.54
C VAL A 124 -8.01 4.15 12.92
N HIS A 125 -8.84 4.80 13.73
CA HIS A 125 -9.78 5.82 13.28
C HIS A 125 -9.25 7.18 13.69
N PRO A 126 -8.49 7.87 12.83
CA PRO A 126 -7.81 9.09 13.20
C PRO A 126 -8.81 10.15 13.65
N SER A 127 -8.35 11.07 14.50
CA SER A 127 -9.19 12.12 15.08
C SER A 127 -8.73 13.52 14.74
N THR A 128 -7.54 13.68 14.18
CA THR A 128 -6.96 14.99 13.86
C THR A 128 -6.84 15.25 12.36
N LEU A 129 -7.32 14.35 11.50
CA LEU A 129 -7.37 14.55 10.05
C LEU A 129 -8.64 15.29 9.63
N TYR A 130 -8.49 16.31 8.80
CA TYR A 130 -9.58 17.11 8.26
C TYR A 130 -9.30 17.51 6.80
N PRO A 131 -10.33 17.83 5.99
CA PRO A 131 -10.11 18.56 4.74
C PRO A 131 -9.35 19.85 5.04
N GLY A 132 -8.36 20.19 4.22
CA GLY A 132 -7.51 21.36 4.41
C GLY A 132 -6.39 21.20 5.45
N GLY A 133 -6.19 20.04 6.08
CA GLY A 133 -4.99 19.75 6.87
C GLY A 133 -5.23 18.92 8.14
N VAL A 134 -4.52 19.22 9.21
CA VAL A 134 -4.57 18.46 10.48
C VAL A 134 -4.71 19.35 11.71
N GLY A 135 -5.37 18.82 12.75
CA GLY A 135 -5.46 19.43 14.07
C GLY A 135 -4.26 19.13 14.98
N THR A 136 -3.30 18.34 14.51
CA THR A 136 -2.09 17.97 15.25
C THR A 136 -1.20 19.20 15.48
N VAL A 137 -0.88 19.48 16.75
CA VAL A 137 -0.07 20.64 17.12
C VAL A 137 1.41 20.34 16.89
N ALA A 138 1.96 20.92 15.83
CA ALA A 138 3.36 20.73 15.46
C ALA A 138 4.32 21.40 16.45
N THR A 139 5.14 20.59 17.13
CA THR A 139 6.16 21.06 18.07
C THR A 139 7.45 20.30 17.85
N VAL A 140 8.59 20.85 18.28
CA VAL A 140 9.86 20.10 18.29
C VAL A 140 9.71 18.79 19.07
N GLN A 141 9.00 18.82 20.20
CA GLN A 141 8.74 17.64 21.02
C GLN A 141 8.00 16.53 20.25
N LEU A 142 6.94 16.88 19.51
CA LEU A 142 6.17 15.94 18.69
C LEU A 142 7.09 15.14 17.75
N PHE A 143 7.94 15.85 17.01
CA PHE A 143 8.86 15.23 16.05
C PHE A 143 9.97 14.43 16.73
N THR A 144 10.49 14.88 17.89
CA THR A 144 11.49 14.09 18.64
C THR A 144 10.90 12.82 19.25
N ASP A 145 9.64 12.85 19.69
CA ASP A 145 8.94 11.69 20.22
C ASP A 145 8.68 10.64 19.13
N TYR A 146 8.35 11.09 17.92
CA TYR A 146 8.24 10.24 16.74
C TYR A 146 9.60 9.68 16.33
N LEU A 147 10.62 10.54 16.15
CA LEU A 147 11.95 10.15 15.69
C LEU A 147 12.63 9.14 16.61
N THR A 148 12.47 9.29 17.93
CA THR A 148 13.03 8.34 18.91
C THR A 148 12.45 6.93 18.73
N ARG A 149 11.15 6.83 18.39
CA ARG A 149 10.49 5.55 18.09
C ARG A 149 10.88 5.03 16.70
N LEU A 150 10.92 5.92 15.71
CA LEU A 150 11.36 5.61 14.36
C LEU A 150 12.76 4.98 14.36
N MET A 151 13.72 5.53 15.10
CA MET A 151 15.09 5.00 15.15
C MET A 151 15.17 3.58 15.76
N ARG A 152 14.24 3.22 16.66
CA ARG A 152 14.12 1.83 17.16
C ARG A 152 13.60 0.90 16.06
N TYR A 153 12.64 1.37 15.27
CA TYR A 153 12.12 0.61 14.13
C TYR A 153 13.15 0.48 13.00
N VAL A 154 13.96 1.52 12.74
CA VAL A 154 15.10 1.48 11.82
C VAL A 154 16.10 0.39 12.22
N GLU A 155 16.47 0.31 13.49
CA GLU A 155 17.36 -0.75 13.99
C GLU A 155 16.71 -2.14 13.85
N PHE A 156 15.42 -2.26 14.15
CA PHE A 156 14.65 -3.49 13.91
C PHE A 156 14.72 -3.92 12.44
N MET A 157 14.47 -3.02 11.49
CA MET A 157 14.48 -3.37 10.06
C MET A 157 15.84 -3.81 9.53
N LYS A 158 16.96 -3.33 10.10
CA LYS A 158 18.31 -3.81 9.74
C LYS A 158 18.50 -5.31 9.98
N ARG A 159 17.70 -5.84 10.91
CA ARG A 159 17.67 -7.24 11.35
C ARG A 159 16.61 -8.05 10.60
N VAL A 160 15.44 -7.45 10.39
CA VAL A 160 14.27 -8.15 9.80
C VAL A 160 14.43 -8.41 8.31
N VAL A 161 14.91 -7.44 7.53
CA VAL A 161 15.12 -7.63 6.07
C VAL A 161 15.97 -8.88 5.77
N PRO A 162 17.20 -9.01 6.29
CA PRO A 162 18.03 -10.19 6.00
C PRO A 162 17.45 -11.49 6.60
N MET A 163 16.73 -11.42 7.72
CA MET A 163 16.09 -12.60 8.32
C MET A 163 14.99 -13.18 7.41
N HIS A 164 14.18 -12.33 6.79
CA HIS A 164 13.17 -12.79 5.84
C HIS A 164 13.79 -13.19 4.50
N ASP A 165 14.86 -12.54 4.06
CA ASP A 165 15.60 -13.00 2.87
C ASP A 165 16.09 -14.43 3.07
N ASP A 166 16.74 -14.73 4.20
CA ASP A 166 17.19 -16.07 4.56
C ASP A 166 16.05 -17.10 4.59
N LEU A 167 14.93 -16.74 5.20
CA LEU A 167 13.76 -17.62 5.27
C LEU A 167 13.16 -17.87 3.88
N PHE A 168 12.98 -16.84 3.08
CA PHE A 168 12.34 -16.96 1.77
C PHE A 168 13.25 -17.65 0.75
N ASP A 169 14.53 -17.31 0.71
CA ASP A 169 15.50 -18.01 -0.15
C ASP A 169 15.55 -19.50 0.19
N PHE A 170 15.51 -19.86 1.48
CA PHE A 170 15.43 -21.24 1.91
C PHE A 170 14.20 -21.98 1.34
N PHE A 171 13.03 -21.35 1.26
CA PHE A 171 11.83 -22.01 0.74
C PHE A 171 11.93 -22.33 -0.75
N TYR A 172 12.59 -21.47 -1.55
CA TYR A 172 12.88 -21.79 -2.95
C TYR A 172 13.82 -23.00 -3.09
N GLU A 173 14.85 -23.07 -2.25
CA GLU A 173 15.80 -24.19 -2.27
C GLU A 173 15.19 -25.51 -1.76
N ALA A 174 14.44 -25.43 -0.65
CA ALA A 174 13.89 -26.59 0.03
C ALA A 174 12.70 -27.24 -0.71
N LEU A 175 11.98 -26.45 -1.51
CA LEU A 175 10.81 -26.90 -2.27
C LEU A 175 10.96 -26.45 -3.74
N PRO A 176 11.73 -27.17 -4.58
CA PRO A 176 11.87 -26.82 -5.99
C PRO A 176 10.51 -26.69 -6.69
N GLY A 177 10.26 -25.56 -7.35
CA GLY A 177 8.96 -25.21 -7.94
C GLY A 177 8.08 -24.32 -7.07
N TYR A 178 8.53 -23.93 -5.87
CA TYR A 178 7.80 -22.98 -5.01
C TYR A 178 7.60 -21.60 -5.69
N GLU A 179 8.35 -21.30 -6.74
CA GLU A 179 8.19 -20.13 -7.59
C GLU A 179 6.80 -20.03 -8.23
N GLU A 180 6.13 -21.17 -8.43
CA GLU A 180 4.78 -21.25 -8.99
C GLU A 180 3.68 -21.00 -7.95
N VAL A 181 3.99 -21.05 -6.65
CA VAL A 181 2.99 -20.88 -5.58
C VAL A 181 2.41 -19.47 -5.61
N GLY A 182 1.11 -19.38 -5.91
CA GLY A 182 0.42 -18.10 -6.03
C GLY A 182 0.90 -17.26 -7.22
N ARG A 183 1.62 -17.86 -8.18
CA ARG A 183 2.14 -17.16 -9.35
C ARG A 183 0.99 -16.62 -10.19
N ARG A 184 1.13 -15.38 -10.63
CA ARG A 184 0.22 -14.73 -11.60
C ARG A 184 1.02 -14.06 -12.70
N ARG A 185 0.34 -13.80 -13.82
CA ARG A 185 0.79 -12.80 -14.80
C ARG A 185 1.03 -11.48 -14.06
N VAL A 186 2.11 -10.76 -14.40
CA VAL A 186 2.39 -9.46 -13.80
C VAL A 186 1.36 -8.46 -14.28
N LEU A 187 0.35 -8.22 -13.44
CA LEU A 187 -0.74 -7.26 -13.65
C LEU A 187 -0.87 -6.42 -12.38
N LEU A 188 0.10 -5.53 -12.15
CA LEU A 188 0.20 -4.78 -10.90
C LEU A 188 -0.36 -3.36 -11.04
N GLY A 189 -1.13 -2.92 -10.04
CA GLY A 189 -1.56 -1.52 -9.90
C GLY A 189 -0.97 -0.87 -8.65
N CYS A 190 -0.40 0.32 -8.81
CA CYS A 190 0.04 1.22 -7.75
C CYS A 190 -0.52 2.62 -8.00
N TRP A 191 -1.19 3.24 -7.02
CA TRP A 191 -1.77 4.59 -7.19
C TRP A 191 -0.96 5.70 -6.50
N GLY A 192 0.25 5.36 -6.09
CA GLY A 192 1.20 6.28 -5.48
C GLY A 192 0.84 6.65 -4.04
N ALA A 193 1.84 7.04 -3.26
CA ALA A 193 1.71 7.38 -1.85
C ALA A 193 2.70 8.47 -1.46
N PHE A 194 2.40 9.13 -0.34
CA PHE A 194 3.15 10.24 0.22
C PHE A 194 3.23 11.42 -0.74
N GLN A 195 2.31 12.37 -0.56
CA GLN A 195 2.26 13.58 -1.38
C GLN A 195 3.50 14.42 -1.12
N ASP A 196 4.11 14.96 -2.17
CA ASP A 196 5.11 16.01 -2.02
C ASP A 196 4.40 17.37 -1.93
N PRO A 197 4.40 18.04 -0.77
CA PRO A 197 3.74 19.33 -0.60
C PRO A 197 4.37 20.45 -1.39
N ASP A 198 5.55 20.31 -2.00
CA ASP A 198 6.09 21.32 -2.92
C ASP A 198 5.39 21.26 -4.30
N HIS A 199 4.85 20.10 -4.66
CA HIS A 199 4.23 19.83 -5.96
C HIS A 199 2.71 19.65 -5.90
N CYS A 200 2.18 19.01 -4.84
CA CYS A 200 0.77 18.65 -4.73
C CYS A 200 -0.09 19.84 -4.29
N ASP A 201 -0.96 20.26 -5.19
CA ASP A 201 -1.99 21.28 -4.97
C ASP A 201 -3.41 20.70 -4.89
N PHE A 202 -3.54 19.37 -5.00
CA PHE A 202 -4.79 18.62 -5.02
C PHE A 202 -5.77 19.02 -6.15
N THR A 203 -5.32 19.79 -7.14
CA THR A 203 -6.16 20.10 -8.30
C THR A 203 -6.16 18.93 -9.29
N TYR A 204 -7.30 18.70 -9.95
CA TYR A 204 -7.40 17.65 -10.96
C TYR A 204 -6.54 17.97 -12.19
N GLN A 205 -6.50 19.24 -12.59
CA GLN A 205 -5.78 19.69 -13.79
C GLN A 205 -4.28 19.42 -13.69
N ASN A 206 -3.70 19.49 -12.48
CA ASN A 206 -2.30 19.19 -12.24
C ASN A 206 -2.06 17.77 -11.71
N MET A 207 -3.09 16.91 -11.64
CA MET A 207 -3.01 15.57 -11.02
C MET A 207 -1.97 14.67 -11.66
N SER A 208 -1.85 14.71 -12.98
CA SER A 208 -0.79 14.03 -13.71
C SER A 208 0.60 14.49 -13.30
N SER A 209 0.77 15.77 -12.96
CA SER A 209 2.06 16.34 -12.57
C SER A 209 2.39 15.98 -11.13
N TRP A 210 1.55 16.35 -10.16
CA TRP A 210 1.86 16.12 -8.75
C TRP A 210 1.85 14.64 -8.37
N GLY A 211 1.05 13.81 -9.06
CA GLY A 211 1.04 12.37 -8.83
C GLY A 211 2.39 11.72 -9.11
N ARG A 212 3.11 12.21 -10.13
CA ARG A 212 4.43 11.68 -10.50
C ARG A 212 5.54 12.07 -9.52
N GLU A 213 5.30 13.07 -8.67
CA GLU A 213 6.26 13.58 -7.68
C GLU A 213 6.04 12.94 -6.29
N MET A 214 5.06 12.05 -6.14
CA MET A 214 4.87 11.25 -4.93
C MET A 214 6.12 10.43 -4.57
N PHE A 215 6.40 10.29 -3.27
CA PHE A 215 7.54 9.49 -2.78
C PHE A 215 7.32 7.98 -2.91
N VAL A 216 6.16 7.54 -3.40
CA VAL A 216 5.94 6.25 -4.05
C VAL A 216 5.28 6.57 -5.38
N THR A 217 5.92 6.28 -6.51
CA THR A 217 5.39 6.69 -7.81
C THR A 217 4.17 5.83 -8.21
N PRO A 218 3.07 6.43 -8.70
CA PRO A 218 1.95 5.68 -9.27
C PRO A 218 2.35 4.96 -10.56
N GLY A 219 1.68 3.85 -10.86
CA GLY A 219 1.93 3.08 -12.06
C GLY A 219 1.01 1.89 -12.27
N VAL A 220 0.77 1.57 -13.54
CA VAL A 220 0.20 0.28 -13.98
C VAL A 220 1.32 -0.51 -14.65
N ILE A 221 1.55 -1.74 -14.18
CA ILE A 221 2.61 -2.62 -14.68
C ILE A 221 1.98 -3.86 -15.30
N VAL A 222 2.27 -4.09 -16.57
CA VAL A 222 1.81 -5.25 -17.33
C VAL A 222 3.02 -5.97 -17.91
N ASP A 223 3.17 -7.25 -17.59
CA ASP A 223 4.26 -8.11 -18.06
C ASP A 223 5.65 -7.48 -17.84
N GLY A 224 5.83 -6.85 -16.68
CA GLY A 224 7.07 -6.21 -16.25
C GLY A 224 7.34 -4.83 -16.87
N ARG A 225 6.40 -4.24 -17.61
CA ARG A 225 6.54 -2.91 -18.22
C ARG A 225 5.63 -1.90 -17.53
N LEU A 226 6.18 -0.73 -17.20
CA LEU A 226 5.40 0.42 -16.74
C LEU A 226 4.60 0.98 -17.93
N VAL A 227 3.29 0.72 -17.94
CA VAL A 227 2.36 1.13 -19.01
C VAL A 227 2.04 2.62 -18.93
N THR A 228 1.75 3.10 -17.72
CA THR A 228 1.54 4.52 -17.44
C THR A 228 1.85 4.80 -15.98
N SER A 229 2.28 6.03 -15.69
CA SER A 229 2.39 6.63 -14.35
C SER A 229 1.52 7.88 -14.22
N ASP A 230 0.61 8.11 -15.17
CA ASP A 230 -0.30 9.24 -15.17
C ASP A 230 -1.55 8.92 -14.34
N LEU A 231 -1.79 9.65 -13.25
CA LEU A 231 -2.96 9.43 -12.42
C LEU A 231 -4.29 9.71 -13.16
N VAL A 232 -4.33 10.60 -14.15
CA VAL A 232 -5.55 10.85 -14.94
C VAL A 232 -5.84 9.64 -15.84
N ASP A 233 -4.83 9.11 -16.53
CA ASP A 233 -4.99 7.91 -17.37
C ASP A 233 -5.40 6.70 -16.51
N ILE A 234 -4.74 6.53 -15.36
CA ILE A 234 -5.05 5.46 -14.41
C ILE A 234 -6.52 5.57 -13.96
N ASN A 235 -6.95 6.75 -13.54
CA ASN A 235 -8.32 7.03 -13.12
C ASN A 235 -9.33 6.70 -14.22
N LEU A 236 -9.15 7.25 -15.41
CA LEU A 236 -10.07 7.06 -16.54
C LEU A 236 -10.12 5.61 -17.04
N GLY A 237 -9.10 4.80 -16.74
CA GLY A 237 -9.08 3.36 -17.02
C GLY A 237 -9.92 2.49 -16.07
N ILE A 238 -10.38 3.00 -14.92
CA ILE A 238 -11.10 2.19 -13.92
C ILE A 238 -12.51 1.80 -14.43
N ARG A 239 -12.86 0.52 -14.32
CA ARG A 239 -14.18 -0.03 -14.63
C ARG A 239 -14.65 -0.94 -13.51
N ILE A 240 -15.82 -0.66 -12.94
CA ILE A 240 -16.44 -1.54 -11.95
C ILE A 240 -17.44 -2.45 -12.66
N LEU A 241 -17.02 -3.69 -12.88
CA LEU A 241 -17.87 -4.71 -13.46
C LEU A 241 -18.61 -5.49 -12.37
N LEU A 242 -19.65 -6.20 -12.81
CA LEU A 242 -20.32 -7.25 -12.06
C LEU A 242 -20.02 -8.59 -12.74
N GLY A 243 -20.94 -9.55 -12.64
CA GLY A 243 -20.76 -10.93 -13.08
C GLY A 243 -21.30 -11.80 -11.97
N SER A 244 -20.43 -12.14 -11.01
CA SER A 244 -20.76 -13.03 -9.90
C SER A 244 -21.09 -12.33 -8.57
N SER A 245 -21.56 -11.08 -8.63
CA SER A 245 -21.80 -10.23 -7.46
C SER A 245 -23.29 -10.03 -7.14
N TYR A 246 -23.64 -9.93 -5.85
CA TYR A 246 -25.00 -9.73 -5.33
C TYR A 246 -25.54 -8.30 -5.51
N TYR A 247 -25.47 -7.77 -6.72
CA TYR A 247 -25.99 -6.45 -7.09
C TYR A 247 -26.72 -6.51 -8.42
N ASP A 248 -27.68 -5.61 -8.58
CA ASP A 248 -28.25 -5.28 -9.88
C ASP A 248 -27.36 -4.26 -10.60
N ASP A 249 -27.36 -4.33 -11.92
CA ASP A 249 -26.52 -3.45 -12.76
C ASP A 249 -27.12 -2.06 -12.89
N TRP A 250 -26.27 -1.03 -12.96
CA TRP A 250 -26.67 0.38 -13.02
C TRP A 250 -26.47 1.03 -14.40
N GLN A 251 -26.07 0.27 -15.43
CA GLN A 251 -25.78 0.83 -16.76
C GLN A 251 -26.93 1.64 -17.38
N ASN A 252 -28.18 1.39 -16.96
CA ASN A 252 -29.37 2.11 -17.44
C ASN A 252 -29.77 3.30 -16.56
N GLN A 253 -28.98 3.64 -15.53
CA GLN A 253 -29.19 4.83 -14.69
C GLN A 253 -28.65 6.09 -15.38
N GLU A 254 -29.05 7.26 -14.90
CA GLU A 254 -28.48 8.54 -15.35
C GLU A 254 -27.05 8.71 -14.79
N PRO A 255 -26.04 9.03 -15.62
CA PRO A 255 -24.69 9.21 -15.12
C PRO A 255 -24.59 10.48 -14.27
N PHE A 256 -23.83 10.43 -13.18
CA PHE A 256 -23.50 11.62 -12.39
C PHE A 256 -22.48 12.52 -13.09
N VAL A 257 -21.53 11.92 -13.79
CA VAL A 257 -20.34 12.55 -14.37
C VAL A 257 -20.10 12.01 -15.78
N THR A 258 -20.28 12.86 -16.79
CA THR A 258 -20.03 12.47 -18.19
C THR A 258 -18.63 12.81 -18.67
N HIS A 259 -18.01 13.84 -18.09
CA HIS A 259 -16.64 14.27 -18.40
C HIS A 259 -15.91 14.65 -17.11
N ASP A 260 -14.60 14.41 -17.08
CA ASP A 260 -13.73 14.86 -15.99
C ASP A 260 -13.44 16.38 -16.10
N PRO A 261 -12.75 16.99 -15.12
CA PRO A 261 -12.38 18.41 -15.17
C PRO A 261 -11.44 18.82 -16.33
N LEU A 262 -10.87 17.88 -17.06
CA LEU A 262 -10.05 18.11 -18.27
C LEU A 262 -10.87 17.92 -19.56
N GLY A 263 -12.14 17.54 -19.46
CA GLY A 263 -13.03 17.31 -20.60
C GLY A 263 -12.90 15.92 -21.22
N ASN A 264 -12.23 14.98 -20.56
CA ASN A 264 -12.15 13.59 -21.03
C ASN A 264 -13.46 12.85 -20.71
N PRO A 265 -13.94 11.96 -21.58
CA PRO A 265 -15.16 11.20 -21.33
C PRO A 265 -14.99 10.23 -20.15
N VAL A 266 -16.00 10.17 -19.27
CA VAL A 266 -16.06 9.27 -18.12
C VAL A 266 -17.08 8.17 -18.39
N ASP A 267 -16.65 6.91 -18.27
CA ASP A 267 -17.48 5.73 -18.52
C ASP A 267 -18.59 5.55 -17.47
N MET A 268 -19.73 4.99 -17.85
CA MET A 268 -20.83 4.62 -16.93
C MET A 268 -20.38 3.61 -15.86
N ARG A 269 -19.38 2.77 -16.18
CA ARG A 269 -18.77 1.81 -15.26
C ARG A 269 -17.70 2.43 -14.36
N HIS A 270 -17.32 3.69 -14.56
CA HIS A 270 -16.38 4.37 -13.68
C HIS A 270 -17.02 4.62 -12.29
N PRO A 271 -16.28 4.55 -11.18
CA PRO A 271 -16.83 4.73 -9.83
C PRO A 271 -17.64 6.02 -9.62
N TRP A 272 -17.30 7.12 -10.32
CA TRP A 272 -18.11 8.35 -10.28
C TRP A 272 -19.57 8.16 -10.71
N ASN A 273 -19.85 7.20 -11.58
CA ASN A 273 -21.18 6.92 -12.14
C ASN A 273 -21.87 5.71 -11.53
N GLN A 274 -21.23 5.05 -10.57
CA GLN A 274 -21.77 3.83 -10.00
C GLN A 274 -22.99 4.10 -9.14
N HIS A 275 -24.03 3.27 -9.29
CA HIS A 275 -25.08 3.10 -8.31
C HIS A 275 -24.97 1.71 -7.67
N THR A 276 -24.82 1.65 -6.36
CA THR A 276 -24.78 0.36 -5.64
C THR A 276 -26.21 -0.08 -5.32
N ILE A 277 -26.73 -1.05 -6.08
CA ILE A 277 -28.09 -1.59 -5.92
C ILE A 277 -27.98 -3.02 -5.36
N PRO A 278 -28.00 -3.22 -4.03
CA PRO A 278 -27.78 -4.53 -3.44
C PRO A 278 -28.97 -5.46 -3.69
N HIS A 279 -28.66 -6.69 -4.09
CA HIS A 279 -29.64 -7.74 -4.33
C HIS A 279 -29.25 -9.00 -3.52
N PRO A 280 -29.68 -9.11 -2.25
CA PRO A 280 -29.42 -10.28 -1.44
C PRO A 280 -30.02 -11.54 -2.08
N GLN A 281 -29.21 -12.57 -2.26
CA GLN A 281 -29.62 -13.80 -2.92
C GLN A 281 -28.88 -15.02 -2.36
N LYS A 282 -29.37 -16.22 -2.67
CA LYS A 282 -28.69 -17.47 -2.30
C LYS A 282 -27.37 -17.57 -3.08
N ARG A 283 -26.31 -17.98 -2.40
CA ARG A 283 -25.00 -18.23 -3.01
C ARG A 283 -25.07 -19.37 -4.03
N ASP A 284 -24.61 -19.11 -5.25
CA ASP A 284 -24.43 -20.08 -6.32
C ASP A 284 -23.08 -19.86 -7.02
N PHE A 285 -22.16 -20.83 -6.90
CA PHE A 285 -20.82 -20.74 -7.49
C PHE A 285 -20.81 -20.86 -9.03
N THR A 286 -21.94 -21.20 -9.64
CA THR A 286 -22.10 -21.21 -11.11
C THR A 286 -22.66 -19.89 -11.64
N ASP A 287 -23.08 -18.98 -10.76
CA ASP A 287 -23.62 -17.66 -11.09
C ASP A 287 -23.06 -16.62 -10.11
N LYS A 288 -23.86 -16.13 -9.16
CA LYS A 288 -23.50 -15.11 -8.19
C LYS A 288 -23.20 -15.72 -6.83
N TYR A 289 -22.01 -15.41 -6.30
CA TYR A 289 -21.52 -16.02 -5.06
C TYR A 289 -20.85 -15.07 -4.08
N SER A 290 -20.76 -13.77 -4.36
CA SER A 290 -20.04 -12.81 -3.52
C SER A 290 -20.68 -11.43 -3.44
N TRP A 291 -20.40 -10.71 -2.35
CA TRP A 291 -20.64 -9.27 -2.24
C TRP A 291 -19.50 -8.44 -2.85
N VAL A 292 -18.37 -9.05 -3.20
CA VAL A 292 -17.28 -8.33 -3.86
C VAL A 292 -17.66 -8.12 -5.33
N MET A 293 -17.53 -6.88 -5.81
CA MET A 293 -17.66 -6.52 -7.23
C MET A 293 -16.39 -6.91 -8.02
N SER A 294 -16.36 -6.63 -9.32
CA SER A 294 -15.21 -6.96 -10.17
C SER A 294 -14.57 -5.71 -10.78
N PRO A 295 -13.78 -4.93 -10.01
CA PRO A 295 -12.94 -3.88 -10.56
C PRO A 295 -11.97 -4.43 -11.62
N ARG A 296 -11.88 -3.72 -12.74
CA ARG A 296 -10.94 -3.96 -13.83
C ARG A 296 -10.33 -2.64 -14.26
N TRP A 297 -9.15 -2.71 -14.85
CA TRP A 297 -8.51 -1.57 -15.50
C TRP A 297 -8.52 -1.79 -17.02
N PHE A 298 -9.09 -0.85 -17.74
CA PHE A 298 -9.20 -0.89 -19.19
C PHE A 298 -7.97 -0.25 -19.82
N ASP A 299 -7.19 -1.04 -20.56
CA ASP A 299 -5.96 -0.58 -21.20
C ASP A 299 -6.17 0.03 -22.60
N GLY A 300 -7.43 0.29 -22.97
CA GLY A 300 -7.83 0.69 -24.32
C GLY A 300 -8.28 -0.47 -25.20
N LYS A 301 -8.07 -1.72 -24.76
CA LYS A 301 -8.46 -2.93 -25.49
C LYS A 301 -9.11 -3.99 -24.59
N ASP A 302 -8.45 -4.36 -23.51
CA ASP A 302 -8.79 -5.48 -22.64
C ASP A 302 -9.14 -4.99 -21.22
N MET A 303 -9.99 -5.74 -20.53
CA MET A 303 -10.32 -5.49 -19.11
C MET A 303 -9.37 -6.29 -18.23
N LEU A 304 -8.37 -5.62 -17.65
CA LEU A 304 -7.33 -6.25 -16.85
C LEU A 304 -7.76 -6.39 -15.39
N ALA A 305 -7.72 -7.62 -14.87
CA ALA A 305 -7.85 -7.89 -13.45
C ALA A 305 -6.53 -7.59 -12.73
N LEU A 306 -6.23 -6.29 -12.57
CA LEU A 306 -5.04 -5.86 -11.81
C LEU A 306 -5.12 -6.39 -10.37
N ASP A 307 -3.98 -6.80 -9.85
CA ASP A 307 -3.76 -7.09 -8.45
C ASP A 307 -2.77 -6.09 -7.86
N THR A 308 -2.78 -5.97 -6.54
CA THR A 308 -1.85 -5.05 -5.86
C THR A 308 -0.61 -5.77 -5.36
N GLY A 309 -0.56 -7.10 -5.54
CA GLY A 309 0.36 -8.02 -4.88
C GLY A 309 0.44 -7.81 -3.36
N GLY A 310 -0.68 -7.42 -2.73
CA GLY A 310 -0.75 -7.10 -1.31
C GLY A 310 -0.19 -5.73 -0.94
N GLY A 311 0.10 -4.87 -1.93
CA GLY A 311 0.55 -3.48 -1.81
C GLY A 311 2.04 -3.28 -2.09
N PRO A 312 2.94 -3.82 -1.24
CA PRO A 312 4.38 -3.60 -1.34
C PRO A 312 5.01 -3.90 -2.69
N ILE A 313 4.72 -5.06 -3.30
CA ILE A 313 5.35 -5.44 -4.57
C ILE A 313 4.94 -4.47 -5.69
N ALA A 314 3.69 -4.04 -5.76
CA ALA A 314 3.23 -3.10 -6.79
C ALA A 314 3.89 -1.72 -6.62
N ARG A 315 4.01 -1.24 -5.38
CA ARG A 315 4.70 0.03 -5.07
C ARG A 315 6.16 0.01 -5.46
N LEU A 316 6.87 -1.06 -5.09
CA LEU A 316 8.29 -1.23 -5.37
C LEU A 316 8.54 -1.38 -6.87
N TRP A 317 7.73 -2.18 -7.59
CA TRP A 317 7.79 -2.28 -9.06
C TRP A 317 7.59 -0.92 -9.73
N SER A 318 6.50 -0.23 -9.37
CA SER A 318 6.15 1.07 -9.96
C SER A 318 7.26 2.10 -9.73
N THR A 319 7.74 2.20 -8.49
CA THR A 319 8.79 3.14 -8.11
C THR A 319 10.12 2.79 -8.76
N ALA A 320 10.52 1.51 -8.77
CA ALA A 320 11.74 1.06 -9.42
C ALA A 320 11.77 1.46 -10.90
N LEU A 321 10.71 1.11 -11.64
CA LEU A 321 10.62 1.35 -13.09
C LEU A 321 10.43 2.82 -13.45
N SER A 322 9.84 3.62 -12.57
CA SER A 322 9.67 5.06 -12.84
C SER A 322 11.02 5.79 -12.84
N GLY A 323 11.97 5.36 -12.00
CA GLY A 323 13.25 6.03 -11.82
C GLY A 323 13.15 7.46 -11.28
N LYS A 324 12.00 7.84 -10.70
CA LYS A 324 11.72 9.23 -10.30
C LYS A 324 12.09 9.57 -8.86
N VAL A 325 11.95 8.61 -7.95
CA VAL A 325 12.16 8.87 -6.52
C VAL A 325 13.65 8.88 -6.21
N ASP A 326 14.16 10.01 -5.74
CA ASP A 326 15.47 10.12 -5.09
C ASP A 326 15.40 11.15 -3.95
N ILE A 327 15.44 10.64 -2.71
CA ILE A 327 15.45 11.46 -1.49
C ILE A 327 16.66 11.16 -0.61
N GLY A 328 17.71 10.55 -1.18
CA GLY A 328 18.90 10.08 -0.47
C GLY A 328 18.67 8.83 0.40
N TYR A 329 17.59 8.81 1.17
CA TYR A 329 17.15 7.65 1.97
C TYR A 329 16.54 6.53 1.11
N VAL A 330 15.91 6.90 -0.01
CA VAL A 330 15.34 5.99 -1.00
C VAL A 330 15.71 6.48 -2.38
N ARG A 331 16.13 5.56 -3.26
CA ARG A 331 16.45 5.86 -4.66
C ARG A 331 15.94 4.78 -5.60
N ALA A 332 15.15 5.18 -6.59
CA ALA A 332 14.76 4.34 -7.71
C ALA A 332 15.86 4.31 -8.78
N THR A 333 16.29 3.12 -9.20
CA THR A 333 17.43 2.96 -10.13
C THR A 333 17.00 2.72 -11.58
N GLY A 334 15.69 2.62 -11.85
CA GLY A 334 15.13 2.15 -13.12
C GLY A 334 14.93 0.62 -13.20
N HIS A 335 15.53 -0.15 -12.29
CA HIS A 335 15.46 -1.62 -12.26
C HIS A 335 15.45 -2.23 -10.83
N SER A 336 15.60 -1.39 -9.81
CA SER A 336 15.59 -1.73 -8.39
C SER A 336 15.22 -0.49 -7.57
N VAL A 337 15.07 -0.68 -6.26
CA VAL A 337 14.95 0.40 -5.27
C VAL A 337 16.02 0.21 -4.21
N GLU A 338 16.87 1.21 -4.04
CA GLU A 338 17.82 1.31 -2.94
C GLU A 338 17.18 2.00 -1.73
N ILE A 339 17.39 1.44 -0.55
CA ILE A 339 16.85 1.90 0.74
C ILE A 339 18.01 2.02 1.71
N ASN A 340 18.32 3.23 2.14
CA ASN A 340 19.45 3.56 2.99
C ASN A 340 18.97 3.86 4.42
N LEU A 341 19.38 3.03 5.37
CA LEU A 341 19.08 3.20 6.79
C LEU A 341 20.33 3.73 7.53
N PRO A 342 20.24 4.87 8.23
CA PRO A 342 21.37 5.49 8.89
C PRO A 342 21.85 4.65 10.08
N LYS A 343 23.05 4.96 10.61
CA LYS A 343 23.54 4.39 11.86
C LYS A 343 22.50 4.52 12.98
N SER A 344 22.31 3.44 13.73
CA SER A 344 21.41 3.39 14.89
C SER A 344 22.21 3.19 16.18
N THR A 345 21.54 2.93 17.29
CA THR A 345 22.15 2.83 18.62
C THR A 345 23.25 1.77 18.67
N THR A 346 22.97 0.60 18.12
CA THR A 346 23.87 -0.57 18.21
C THR A 346 24.40 -1.04 16.86
N MET A 347 23.82 -0.59 15.75
CA MET A 347 24.17 -1.06 14.40
C MET A 347 24.69 0.06 13.49
N PRO A 348 25.68 -0.20 12.61
CA PRO A 348 26.13 0.75 11.61
C PRO A 348 25.02 1.09 10.60
N GLU A 349 25.26 2.05 9.72
CA GLU A 349 24.39 2.28 8.56
C GLU A 349 24.31 1.02 7.69
N LYS A 350 23.16 0.81 7.03
CA LYS A 350 22.92 -0.37 6.20
C LYS A 350 22.04 0.02 5.00
N SER A 351 22.42 -0.47 3.83
CA SER A 351 21.67 -0.28 2.59
C SER A 351 21.05 -1.60 2.16
N PHE A 352 19.81 -1.53 1.70
CA PHE A 352 19.08 -2.63 1.10
C PHE A 352 18.75 -2.28 -0.34
N GLU A 353 18.79 -3.25 -1.23
CA GLU A 353 18.37 -3.08 -2.62
C GLU A 353 17.28 -4.09 -2.93
N TRP A 354 16.04 -3.63 -3.05
CA TRP A 354 14.98 -4.47 -3.57
C TRP A 354 15.12 -4.52 -5.09
N LYS A 355 15.36 -5.73 -5.62
CA LYS A 355 15.46 -5.96 -7.07
C LYS A 355 14.13 -6.42 -7.61
N ILE A 356 13.83 -6.00 -8.84
CA ILE A 356 12.67 -6.50 -9.55
C ILE A 356 12.76 -8.04 -9.64
N PRO A 357 11.78 -8.79 -9.10
CA PRO A 357 11.84 -10.24 -9.05
C PRO A 357 11.70 -10.86 -10.44
N GLU A 358 12.60 -11.80 -10.74
CA GLU A 358 12.64 -12.54 -11.99
C GLU A 358 12.90 -14.03 -11.73
N HIS A 359 12.35 -14.89 -12.57
CA HIS A 359 12.67 -16.31 -12.60
C HIS A 359 12.82 -16.78 -14.04
N ASN A 360 13.96 -17.41 -14.35
CA ASN A 360 14.35 -17.83 -15.71
C ASN A 360 14.28 -16.68 -16.74
N GLY A 361 14.70 -15.48 -16.35
CA GLY A 361 14.70 -14.29 -17.22
C GLY A 361 13.32 -13.76 -17.57
N GLN A 362 12.29 -14.10 -16.80
CA GLN A 362 10.94 -13.57 -16.91
C GLN A 362 10.52 -12.89 -15.59
N PRO A 363 9.76 -11.79 -15.63
CA PRO A 363 9.15 -11.18 -14.45
C PRO A 363 8.39 -12.18 -13.59
N LEU A 364 8.60 -12.13 -12.28
CA LEU A 364 7.96 -13.01 -11.30
C LEU A 364 7.01 -12.22 -10.38
N SER A 365 5.76 -12.68 -10.29
CA SER A 365 4.79 -12.21 -9.29
C SER A 365 4.12 -13.42 -8.65
N ASN A 366 4.64 -13.86 -7.51
CA ASN A 366 4.17 -15.05 -6.78
C ASN A 366 3.92 -14.72 -5.30
N ALA A 367 3.57 -15.72 -4.49
CA ALA A 367 3.29 -15.52 -3.07
C ALA A 367 4.52 -15.07 -2.27
N LEU A 368 5.69 -15.67 -2.54
CA LEU A 368 6.89 -15.43 -1.74
C LEU A 368 7.46 -14.03 -2.00
N GLU A 369 7.50 -13.58 -3.26
CA GLU A 369 7.97 -12.23 -3.61
C GLU A 369 7.03 -11.13 -3.11
N ARG A 370 5.73 -11.40 -2.99
CA ARG A 370 4.80 -10.49 -2.32
C ARG A 370 5.13 -10.34 -0.82
N ASN A 371 5.55 -11.42 -0.18
CA ASN A 371 5.99 -11.40 1.22
C ASN A 371 7.35 -10.72 1.39
N ARG A 372 8.33 -11.02 0.53
CA ARG A 372 9.63 -10.33 0.52
C ARG A 372 9.46 -8.84 0.33
N ALA A 373 8.69 -8.42 -0.68
CA ALA A 373 8.40 -7.02 -0.94
C ALA A 373 7.80 -6.31 0.30
N ARG A 374 6.98 -7.00 1.09
CA ARG A 374 6.40 -6.44 2.33
C ARG A 374 7.47 -6.10 3.35
N THR A 375 8.43 -6.98 3.56
CA THR A 375 9.57 -6.71 4.44
C THR A 375 10.43 -5.56 3.93
N TYR A 376 10.71 -5.48 2.63
CA TYR A 376 11.45 -4.35 2.07
C TYR A 376 10.69 -3.03 2.20
N PHE A 377 9.36 -3.05 2.04
CA PHE A 377 8.56 -1.84 2.17
C PHE A 377 8.43 -1.34 3.61
N GLN A 378 8.59 -2.20 4.62
CA GLN A 378 8.77 -1.75 6.00
C GLN A 378 10.03 -0.88 6.15
N ALA A 379 11.15 -1.29 5.56
CA ALA A 379 12.37 -0.49 5.54
C ALA A 379 12.21 0.78 4.69
N TYR A 380 11.52 0.69 3.55
CA TYR A 380 11.18 1.83 2.68
C TYR A 380 10.41 2.91 3.46
N ALA A 381 9.33 2.52 4.14
CA ALA A 381 8.50 3.44 4.92
C ALA A 381 9.30 4.11 6.04
N ALA A 382 10.18 3.35 6.72
CA ALA A 382 11.06 3.91 7.74
C ALA A 382 12.06 4.92 7.14
N ALA A 383 12.63 4.63 5.97
CA ALA A 383 13.55 5.50 5.26
C ALA A 383 12.87 6.81 4.80
N CYS A 384 11.66 6.72 4.22
CA CYS A 384 10.85 7.89 3.89
C CYS A 384 10.47 8.71 5.12
N ALA A 385 10.10 8.06 6.23
CA ALA A 385 9.76 8.74 7.47
C ALA A 385 10.93 9.56 8.04
N LEU A 386 12.19 9.14 7.86
CA LEU A 386 13.35 9.94 8.25
C LEU A 386 13.39 11.27 7.48
N TYR A 387 13.21 11.21 6.16
CA TYR A 387 13.10 12.41 5.31
C TYR A 387 11.93 13.29 5.72
N PHE A 388 10.75 12.72 5.99
CA PHE A 388 9.57 13.49 6.37
C PHE A 388 9.72 14.17 7.74
N VAL A 389 10.40 13.52 8.71
CA VAL A 389 10.73 14.15 10.00
C VAL A 389 11.64 15.36 9.78
N GLU A 390 12.65 15.26 8.93
CA GLU A 390 13.56 16.37 8.62
C GLU A 390 12.81 17.56 8.01
N LYS A 391 11.91 17.29 7.06
CA LYS A 391 11.08 18.30 6.42
C LYS A 391 10.09 18.95 7.38
N GLY A 392 9.37 18.16 8.19
CA GLY A 392 8.48 18.66 9.23
C GLY A 392 9.20 19.53 10.26
N LEU A 393 10.39 19.12 10.71
CA LEU A 393 11.22 19.92 11.62
C LEU A 393 11.73 21.21 10.96
N ALA A 394 12.05 21.19 9.67
CA ALA A 394 12.47 22.38 8.93
C ALA A 394 11.35 23.43 8.87
N GLU A 395 10.11 23.01 8.60
CA GLU A 395 8.93 23.89 8.65
C GLU A 395 8.75 24.53 10.03
N VAL A 396 8.80 23.71 11.10
CA VAL A 396 8.68 24.20 12.48
C VAL A 396 9.80 25.17 12.84
N ARG A 397 11.05 24.87 12.51
CA ARG A 397 12.21 25.73 12.78
C ARG A 397 12.15 27.06 12.02
N ALA A 398 11.53 27.07 10.86
CA ALA A 398 11.28 28.29 10.09
C ALA A 398 10.06 29.09 10.57
N GLY A 399 9.38 28.63 11.62
CA GLY A 399 8.18 29.27 12.18
C GLY A 399 6.89 29.04 11.37
N ARG A 400 6.92 28.15 10.37
CA ARG A 400 5.74 27.80 9.55
C ARG A 400 4.97 26.68 10.23
N THR A 401 4.23 27.03 11.29
CA THR A 401 3.54 26.06 12.15
C THR A 401 2.04 25.93 11.90
N GLN A 402 1.51 26.60 10.87
CA GLN A 402 0.12 26.43 10.46
C GLN A 402 -0.09 25.03 9.88
N THR A 403 -1.12 24.32 10.34
CA THR A 403 -1.42 22.94 9.93
C THR A 403 -2.79 22.79 9.26
N TRP A 404 -3.55 23.86 9.08
CA TRP A 404 -4.86 23.81 8.43
C TRP A 404 -5.17 25.07 7.61
N SER A 405 -5.82 24.87 6.47
CA SER A 405 -6.28 25.90 5.54
C SER A 405 -7.82 25.99 5.55
N PRO A 406 -8.41 27.20 5.59
CA PRO A 406 -9.85 27.37 5.49
C PRO A 406 -10.37 27.02 4.10
N PHE A 407 -11.60 26.53 4.06
CA PHE A 407 -12.30 26.18 2.82
C PHE A 407 -13.80 26.46 2.93
N THR A 408 -14.48 26.46 1.79
CA THR A 408 -15.94 26.46 1.70
C THR A 408 -16.38 25.24 0.91
N VAL A 409 -17.43 24.56 1.36
CA VAL A 409 -17.98 23.43 0.62
C VAL A 409 -18.75 23.98 -0.59
N PRO A 410 -18.42 23.57 -1.83
CA PRO A 410 -19.12 24.01 -3.02
C PRO A 410 -20.52 23.39 -3.10
N ASP A 411 -21.44 24.06 -3.79
CA ASP A 411 -22.76 23.48 -4.06
C ASP A 411 -22.66 22.28 -5.02
N GLU A 412 -21.78 22.37 -6.02
CA GLU A 412 -21.57 21.34 -7.05
C GLU A 412 -20.06 21.08 -7.21
N ALA A 413 -19.64 19.82 -7.16
CA ALA A 413 -18.25 19.42 -7.42
C ALA A 413 -18.14 17.95 -7.78
N ILE A 414 -17.10 17.60 -8.53
CA ILE A 414 -16.62 16.23 -8.73
C ILE A 414 -15.18 16.15 -8.26
N SER A 415 -14.79 15.05 -7.63
CA SER A 415 -13.42 14.89 -7.17
C SER A 415 -13.03 13.43 -7.00
N CYS A 416 -11.72 13.22 -6.94
CA CYS A 416 -11.14 11.93 -6.64
C CYS A 416 -9.92 12.10 -5.72
N GLY A 417 -9.82 11.27 -4.70
CA GLY A 417 -8.62 11.09 -3.90
C GLY A 417 -7.89 9.83 -4.36
N PHE A 418 -6.57 9.90 -4.46
CA PHE A 418 -5.71 8.76 -4.78
C PHE A 418 -4.61 8.64 -3.72
N THR A 419 -4.42 7.43 -3.23
CA THR A 419 -3.29 7.04 -2.39
C THR A 419 -3.08 5.52 -2.49
N GLU A 420 -2.05 5.03 -1.82
CA GLU A 420 -1.79 3.62 -1.61
C GLU A 420 -2.18 3.28 -0.18
N ALA A 421 -3.17 2.40 0.01
CA ALA A 421 -3.40 1.81 1.32
C ALA A 421 -2.27 0.83 1.67
N VAL A 422 -2.21 0.36 2.92
CA VAL A 422 -1.30 -0.72 3.34
C VAL A 422 -1.33 -1.94 2.42
N ARG A 423 -2.45 -2.20 1.74
CA ARG A 423 -2.64 -3.35 0.86
C ARG A 423 -2.61 -3.04 -0.63
N GLY A 424 -2.37 -1.80 -1.06
CA GLY A 424 -2.41 -1.43 -2.49
C GLY A 424 -3.29 -0.22 -2.81
N VAL A 425 -3.60 -0.09 -4.10
CA VAL A 425 -4.50 0.90 -4.71
C VAL A 425 -5.68 1.31 -3.84
N LEU A 426 -5.83 2.61 -3.56
CA LEU A 426 -7.00 3.18 -2.89
C LEU A 426 -7.43 4.50 -3.54
N SER A 427 -8.67 4.52 -4.01
CA SER A 427 -9.29 5.70 -4.61
C SER A 427 -10.63 5.97 -3.98
N HIS A 428 -10.92 7.24 -3.75
CA HIS A 428 -12.22 7.70 -3.30
C HIS A 428 -12.78 8.65 -4.35
N HIS A 429 -13.90 8.31 -4.96
CA HIS A 429 -14.57 9.13 -5.97
C HIS A 429 -15.81 9.77 -5.36
N MET A 430 -15.89 11.11 -5.38
CA MET A 430 -16.97 11.86 -4.75
C MET A 430 -17.63 12.81 -5.76
N VAL A 431 -18.96 12.93 -5.65
CA VAL A 431 -19.79 13.92 -6.34
C VAL A 431 -20.61 14.66 -5.30
N ILE A 432 -20.58 15.99 -5.36
CA ILE A 432 -21.36 16.90 -4.52
C ILE A 432 -22.45 17.54 -5.39
N LYS A 433 -23.69 17.52 -4.92
CA LYS A 433 -24.81 18.30 -5.47
C LYS A 433 -25.58 19.01 -4.36
N ASN A 434 -25.93 20.26 -4.54
CA ASN A 434 -26.56 21.13 -3.53
C ASN A 434 -25.86 21.07 -2.15
N GLY A 435 -24.53 21.07 -2.13
CA GLY A 435 -23.73 21.04 -0.90
C GLY A 435 -23.83 19.72 -0.11
N LYS A 436 -24.29 18.63 -0.75
CA LYS A 436 -24.41 17.29 -0.16
C LYS A 436 -23.71 16.26 -1.03
N ILE A 437 -23.22 15.20 -0.42
CA ILE A 437 -22.72 14.02 -1.14
C ILE A 437 -23.88 13.43 -1.96
N ALA A 438 -23.76 13.51 -3.28
CA ALA A 438 -24.69 12.90 -4.23
C ALA A 438 -24.22 11.50 -4.66
N ASN A 439 -22.90 11.29 -4.73
CA ASN A 439 -22.30 9.97 -4.95
C ASN A 439 -20.95 9.85 -4.23
N TYR A 440 -20.63 8.67 -3.71
CA TYR A 440 -19.36 8.41 -3.03
C TYR A 440 -18.98 6.93 -3.10
N HIS A 441 -17.88 6.64 -3.80
CA HIS A 441 -17.42 5.27 -4.02
C HIS A 441 -15.94 5.12 -3.69
N PRO A 442 -15.60 4.51 -2.55
CA PRO A 442 -14.24 4.10 -2.25
C PRO A 442 -13.95 2.72 -2.87
N TYR A 443 -12.84 2.61 -3.60
CA TYR A 443 -12.31 1.35 -4.12
C TYR A 443 -10.96 1.04 -3.49
N PRO A 444 -10.94 0.38 -2.31
CA PRO A 444 -9.72 -0.15 -1.69
C PRO A 444 -9.11 -1.29 -2.51
N PRO A 445 -7.92 -1.80 -2.11
CA PRO A 445 -7.23 -2.84 -2.87
C PRO A 445 -7.91 -4.21 -2.81
N THR A 446 -8.56 -4.55 -1.68
CA THR A 446 -9.22 -5.87 -1.54
C THR A 446 -10.33 -6.10 -2.57
N PRO A 447 -11.19 -5.13 -2.92
CA PRO A 447 -12.09 -5.25 -4.06
C PRO A 447 -11.42 -5.65 -5.38
N TRP A 448 -10.18 -5.21 -5.64
CA TRP A 448 -9.42 -5.65 -6.81
C TRP A 448 -8.97 -7.09 -6.63
N ASN A 449 -8.26 -7.38 -5.54
CA ASN A 449 -7.62 -8.68 -5.29
C ASN A 449 -8.63 -9.83 -5.09
N ALA A 450 -9.69 -9.57 -4.35
CA ALA A 450 -10.77 -10.51 -4.03
C ALA A 450 -11.93 -10.42 -5.01
N SER A 451 -11.76 -9.72 -6.14
CA SER A 451 -12.79 -9.67 -7.17
C SER A 451 -13.16 -11.07 -7.63
N VAL A 452 -14.43 -11.21 -8.00
CA VAL A 452 -14.97 -12.45 -8.56
C VAL A 452 -14.88 -12.43 -10.08
N ARG A 453 -15.24 -13.56 -10.71
CA ARG A 453 -15.43 -13.61 -12.16
C ARG A 453 -16.35 -12.49 -12.62
N ASP A 454 -15.87 -11.73 -13.60
CA ASP A 454 -16.65 -10.65 -14.18
C ASP A 454 -17.64 -11.18 -15.24
N VAL A 455 -18.41 -10.28 -15.85
CA VAL A 455 -19.35 -10.58 -16.94
C VAL A 455 -18.71 -11.27 -18.16
N ASN A 456 -17.39 -11.19 -18.32
CA ASN A 456 -16.63 -11.86 -19.39
C ASN A 456 -16.02 -13.19 -18.94
N GLY A 457 -16.28 -13.61 -17.69
CA GLY A 457 -15.74 -14.83 -17.10
C GLY A 457 -14.28 -14.72 -16.66
N VAL A 458 -13.67 -13.53 -16.68
CA VAL A 458 -12.27 -13.35 -16.24
C VAL A 458 -12.21 -13.41 -14.72
N PRO A 459 -11.46 -14.37 -14.13
CA PRO A 459 -11.34 -14.50 -12.68
C PRO A 459 -10.59 -13.31 -12.07
N GLY A 460 -10.89 -13.03 -10.80
CA GLY A 460 -10.10 -12.07 -10.04
C GLY A 460 -8.79 -12.66 -9.50
N PRO A 461 -7.93 -11.81 -8.92
CA PRO A 461 -6.59 -12.21 -8.48
C PRO A 461 -6.49 -13.38 -7.53
N TYR A 462 -7.34 -13.46 -6.51
CA TYR A 462 -7.30 -14.59 -5.58
C TYR A 462 -7.70 -15.91 -6.25
N GLU A 463 -8.70 -15.88 -7.14
CA GLU A 463 -9.14 -17.09 -7.83
C GLU A 463 -8.08 -17.60 -8.80
N ASP A 464 -7.51 -16.70 -9.59
CA ASP A 464 -6.49 -17.02 -10.60
C ASP A 464 -5.14 -17.40 -9.99
N ALA A 465 -4.73 -16.82 -8.85
CA ALA A 465 -3.49 -17.21 -8.17
C ALA A 465 -3.57 -18.60 -7.50
N VAL A 466 -4.77 -19.08 -7.19
CA VAL A 466 -5.01 -20.38 -6.53
C VAL A 466 -5.17 -21.51 -7.57
N GLN A 467 -5.63 -21.17 -8.78
CA GLN A 467 -5.77 -22.09 -9.91
C GLN A 467 -4.41 -22.51 -10.47
#